data_AF-A0A945H457-F1
#
_entry.id   AF-A0A945H457-F1
#
_cell.length_a   1.000
_cell.length_b   1.000
_cell.length_c   1.000
_cell.angle_alpha   90.00
_cell.angle_beta   90.00
_cell.angle_gamma   90.00
#
_symmetry.space_group_name_H-M   'P 1'
#
loop_
_entity.id
_entity.type
_entity.pdbx_description
1 polymer ?
#
loop_
_entity_poly.entity_id
_entity_poly.type
_entity_poly.pdbx_seq_one_letter_code
_entity_poly.pdbx_strand_id
1 'polypeptide(L)'
;MFGFLKEKITNTYRSIIKGVSSIFSRGKIDEQFWQELRKVLLTADTGAVKTREILEALKKRCADAGCLGDAEAVKSEFALILEDLLAGNKNDFNDPKILLLVGVNGSGKTSFAGK
;
A
#
# COMPACT_ATOMS: atom_id res chain seq x y z
N MET A 1 -0.32 17.75 15.80
CA MET A 1 -1.14 16.96 14.85
C MET A 1 -0.37 15.80 14.25
N PHE A 2 0.69 16.10 13.50
CA PHE A 2 1.42 15.08 12.74
C PHE A 2 2.05 13.99 13.60
N GLY A 3 2.47 14.29 14.84
CA GLY A 3 3.10 13.30 15.74
C GLY A 3 2.25 12.04 15.98
N PHE A 4 0.98 12.20 16.36
CA PHE A 4 0.10 11.06 16.67
C PHE A 4 -0.29 10.25 15.44
N LEU A 5 -0.62 10.93 14.32
CA LEU A 5 -0.93 10.24 13.07
C LEU A 5 0.31 9.51 12.52
N LYS A 6 1.47 10.18 12.57
CA LYS A 6 2.77 9.61 12.21
C LYS A 6 3.10 8.41 13.08
N GLU A 7 2.90 8.48 14.39
CA GLU A 7 3.18 7.38 15.32
C GLU A 7 2.30 6.16 15.04
N LYS A 8 0.99 6.37 14.86
CA LYS A 8 0.06 5.27 14.50
C LYS A 8 0.39 4.64 13.16
N ILE A 9 0.65 5.46 12.13
CA ILE A 9 1.06 4.97 10.81
C ILE A 9 2.41 4.24 10.91
N THR A 10 3.36 4.75 11.69
CA THR A 10 4.70 4.17 11.85
C THR A 10 4.64 2.74 12.39
N ASN A 11 3.74 2.46 13.33
CA ASN A 11 3.62 1.11 13.89
C ASN A 11 3.06 0.11 12.87
N THR A 12 2.01 0.48 12.15
CA THR A 12 1.45 -0.34 11.06
C THR A 12 2.46 -0.53 9.93
N TYR A 13 3.12 0.56 9.52
CA TYR A 13 4.17 0.58 8.51
C TYR A 13 5.32 -0.37 8.85
N ARG A 14 5.82 -0.33 10.10
CA ARG A 14 6.91 -1.22 10.56
C ARG A 14 6.53 -2.68 10.50
N SER A 15 5.29 -3.04 10.86
CA SER A 15 4.84 -4.43 10.82
C SER A 15 4.78 -4.97 9.39
N ILE A 16 4.17 -4.20 8.49
CA ILE A 16 4.03 -4.58 7.07
C ILE A 16 5.40 -4.66 6.40
N ILE A 17 6.26 -3.65 6.60
CA ILE A 17 7.59 -3.63 5.98
C ILE A 17 8.48 -4.75 6.48
N LYS A 18 8.41 -5.10 7.78
CA LYS A 18 9.14 -6.27 8.27
C LYS A 18 8.68 -7.54 7.58
N GLY A 19 7.37 -7.73 7.42
CA GLY A 19 6.80 -8.87 6.71
C GLY A 19 7.27 -8.93 5.26
N VAL A 20 7.10 -7.83 4.51
CA VAL A 20 7.52 -7.73 3.11
C VAL A 20 9.03 -7.95 2.96
N SER A 21 9.86 -7.26 3.75
CA SER A 21 11.31 -7.38 3.69
C SER A 21 11.80 -8.80 4.00
N SER A 22 11.16 -9.50 4.96
CA SER A 22 11.51 -10.87 5.30
C SER A 22 11.20 -11.87 4.18
N ILE A 23 10.15 -11.61 3.40
CA ILE A 23 9.78 -12.45 2.26
C ILE A 23 10.82 -12.28 1.14
N PHE A 24 11.14 -11.02 0.79
CA PHE A 24 12.10 -10.72 -0.27
C PHE A 24 13.54 -11.13 0.10
N SER A 25 13.92 -11.13 1.38
CA SER A 25 15.25 -11.60 1.81
C SER A 25 15.51 -13.09 1.59
N ARG A 26 14.46 -13.92 1.37
CA ARG A 26 14.66 -15.34 1.02
C ARG A 26 15.22 -15.53 -0.40
N GLY A 27 15.13 -14.52 -1.26
CA GLY A 27 15.70 -14.52 -2.61
C GLY A 27 15.04 -15.45 -3.62
N LYS A 28 14.10 -16.32 -3.20
CA LYS A 28 13.44 -17.30 -4.06
C LYS A 28 11.98 -16.94 -4.27
N ILE A 29 11.57 -16.86 -5.54
CA ILE A 29 10.20 -16.56 -5.96
C ILE A 29 9.50 -17.86 -6.33
N ASP A 30 9.06 -18.60 -5.31
CA ASP A 30 8.29 -19.84 -5.46
C ASP A 30 6.84 -19.68 -4.97
N GLU A 31 6.06 -20.76 -4.96
CA GLU A 31 4.68 -20.71 -4.47
C GLU A 31 4.59 -20.21 -3.03
N GLN A 32 5.58 -20.53 -2.18
CA GLN A 32 5.59 -20.06 -0.79
C GLN A 32 5.74 -18.53 -0.73
N PHE A 33 6.62 -17.94 -1.55
CA PHE A 33 6.75 -16.49 -1.67
C PHE A 33 5.39 -15.83 -1.96
N TRP A 34 4.66 -16.34 -2.96
CA TRP A 34 3.36 -15.77 -3.35
C TRP A 34 2.30 -15.89 -2.24
N GLN A 35 2.27 -17.02 -1.53
CA GLN A 35 1.35 -17.22 -0.40
C GLN A 35 1.69 -16.31 0.78
N GLU A 36 2.97 -16.13 1.10
CA GLU A 36 3.41 -15.24 2.18
C GLU A 36 3.11 -13.77 1.83
N LEU A 37 3.39 -13.34 0.60
CA LEU A 37 3.09 -11.98 0.16
C LEU A 37 1.57 -11.70 0.19
N ARG A 38 0.75 -12.65 -0.27
CA ARG A 38 -0.71 -12.59 -0.15
C ARG A 38 -1.16 -12.43 1.29
N LYS A 39 -0.59 -13.20 2.22
CA LYS A 39 -0.94 -13.14 3.63
C LYS A 39 -0.62 -11.77 4.22
N VAL A 40 0.56 -11.22 3.93
CA VAL A 40 0.96 -9.88 4.39
C VAL A 40 -0.01 -8.81 3.89
N LEU A 41 -0.38 -8.84 2.60
CA LEU A 41 -1.34 -7.89 2.03
C LEU A 41 -2.73 -7.97 2.66
N LEU A 42 -3.20 -9.19 2.97
CA LEU A 42 -4.49 -9.37 3.67
C LEU A 42 -4.44 -8.85 5.12
N THR A 43 -3.33 -9.06 5.84
CA THR A 43 -3.14 -8.50 7.18
C THR A 43 -2.95 -6.98 7.19
N ALA A 44 -2.66 -6.38 6.04
CA ALA A 44 -2.52 -4.95 5.85
C ALA A 44 -3.86 -4.25 5.50
N ASP A 45 -5.00 -4.91 5.70
CA ASP A 45 -6.35 -4.40 5.37
C ASP A 45 -6.55 -4.03 3.89
N THR A 46 -5.80 -4.64 2.97
CA THR A 46 -5.95 -4.42 1.52
C THR A 46 -7.27 -4.98 0.97
N GLY A 47 -7.80 -6.02 1.62
CA GLY A 47 -9.01 -6.74 1.17
C GLY A 47 -8.74 -7.76 0.06
N ALA A 48 -9.57 -8.81 -0.01
CA ALA A 48 -9.31 -9.98 -0.86
C ALA A 48 -9.24 -9.66 -2.37
N VAL A 49 -10.12 -8.77 -2.85
CA VAL A 49 -10.21 -8.41 -4.27
C VAL A 49 -8.95 -7.66 -4.70
N LYS A 50 -8.59 -6.60 -3.97
CA LYS A 50 -7.42 -5.78 -4.28
C LYS A 50 -6.11 -6.53 -4.12
N THR A 51 -5.98 -7.38 -3.09
CA THR A 51 -4.81 -8.26 -2.95
C THR A 51 -4.64 -9.17 -4.17
N ARG A 52 -5.73 -9.76 -4.69
CA ARG A 52 -5.66 -10.57 -5.90
C ARG A 52 -5.22 -9.74 -7.11
N GLU A 53 -5.82 -8.57 -7.32
CA GLU A 53 -5.47 -7.67 -8.43
C GLU A 53 -3.97 -7.30 -8.41
N ILE A 54 -3.44 -6.96 -7.24
CA ILE A 54 -2.02 -6.61 -7.05
C ILE A 54 -1.12 -7.80 -7.41
N LEU A 55 -1.42 -9.00 -6.92
CA LEU A 55 -0.58 -10.18 -7.15
C LEU A 55 -0.59 -10.63 -8.62
N GLU A 56 -1.75 -10.57 -9.28
CA GLU A 56 -1.86 -10.88 -10.71
C GLU A 56 -1.11 -9.84 -11.55
N ALA A 57 -1.24 -8.55 -11.23
CA ALA A 57 -0.49 -7.49 -11.89
C ALA A 57 1.03 -7.67 -11.71
N LEU A 58 1.46 -8.02 -10.50
CA LEU A 58 2.87 -8.26 -10.19
C LEU A 58 3.44 -9.44 -10.98
N LYS A 59 2.74 -10.58 -10.97
CA LYS A 59 3.14 -11.76 -11.76
C LYS A 59 3.27 -11.42 -13.24
N LYS A 60 2.31 -10.68 -13.78
CA LYS A 60 2.32 -10.26 -15.19
C LYS A 60 3.50 -9.34 -15.49
N ARG A 61 3.69 -8.26 -14.73
CA ARG A 61 4.81 -7.32 -14.94
C ARG A 61 6.16 -8.02 -14.84
N CYS A 62 6.32 -8.91 -13.86
CA CYS A 62 7.56 -9.65 -13.69
C CYS A 62 7.81 -10.67 -14.81
N ALA A 63 6.76 -11.28 -15.36
CA ALA A 63 6.87 -12.16 -16.52
C ALA A 63 7.27 -11.36 -17.78
N ASP A 64 6.62 -10.22 -18.02
CA ASP A 64 6.89 -9.34 -19.16
C ASP A 64 8.31 -8.75 -19.10
N ALA A 65 8.79 -8.39 -17.90
CA ALA A 65 10.14 -7.87 -17.67
C ALA A 65 11.22 -8.95 -17.50
N GLY A 66 10.85 -10.24 -17.47
CA GLY A 66 11.79 -11.34 -17.26
C GLY A 66 12.45 -11.37 -15.88
N CYS A 67 11.83 -10.79 -14.85
CA CYS A 67 12.46 -10.57 -13.54
C CYS A 67 12.01 -11.55 -12.44
N LEU A 68 11.23 -12.59 -12.77
CA LEU A 68 10.76 -13.60 -11.80
C LEU A 68 11.89 -14.36 -11.08
N GLY A 69 13.11 -14.35 -11.63
CA GLY A 69 14.30 -14.95 -11.00
C GLY A 69 15.06 -14.03 -10.05
N ASP A 70 14.69 -12.74 -9.97
CA ASP A 70 15.38 -11.72 -9.18
C ASP A 70 14.42 -11.08 -8.18
N ALA A 71 14.58 -11.43 -6.89
CA ALA A 71 13.73 -10.93 -5.84
C ALA A 71 13.77 -9.40 -5.68
N GLU A 72 14.89 -8.75 -5.94
CA GLU A 72 14.99 -7.29 -5.80
C GLU A 72 14.30 -6.59 -6.98
N ALA A 73 14.36 -7.20 -8.17
CA ALA A 73 13.59 -6.73 -9.32
C ALA A 73 12.07 -6.92 -9.10
N VAL A 74 11.62 -8.07 -8.57
CA VAL A 74 10.20 -8.27 -8.20
C VAL A 74 9.75 -7.26 -7.14
N LYS A 75 10.59 -6.94 -6.17
CA LYS A 75 10.30 -5.91 -5.16
C LYS A 75 10.15 -4.52 -5.76
N SER A 76 10.97 -4.20 -6.76
CA SER A 76 10.90 -2.93 -7.49
C SER A 76 9.58 -2.82 -8.27
N GLU A 77 9.20 -3.87 -9.00
CA GLU A 77 7.90 -3.94 -9.69
C GLU A 77 6.72 -3.84 -8.72
N PHE A 78 6.82 -4.48 -7.56
CA PHE A 78 5.81 -4.41 -6.51
C PHE A 78 5.63 -2.98 -6.00
N ALA A 79 6.73 -2.24 -5.78
CA ALA A 79 6.66 -0.83 -5.39
C ALA A 79 5.97 0.03 -6.44
N LEU A 80 6.30 -0.15 -7.73
CA LEU A 80 5.67 0.59 -8.83
C LEU A 80 4.16 0.33 -8.91
N ILE A 81 3.71 -0.91 -8.72
CA ILE A 81 2.27 -1.22 -8.70
C ILE A 81 1.56 -0.49 -7.55
N LEU A 82 2.18 -0.41 -6.37
CA LEU A 82 1.61 0.31 -5.24
C LEU A 82 1.59 1.83 -5.49
N GLU A 83 2.63 2.39 -6.12
CA GLU A 83 2.67 3.79 -6.53
C GLU A 83 1.55 4.11 -7.54
N ASP A 84 1.37 3.28 -8.56
CA ASP A 84 0.31 3.42 -9.56
C ASP A 84 -1.09 3.40 -8.91
N LEU A 85 -1.28 2.56 -7.89
CA LEU A 85 -2.54 2.50 -7.14
C LEU A 85 -2.77 3.74 -6.27
N LEU A 86 -1.70 4.37 -5.78
CA LEU A 86 -1.73 5.56 -4.93
C LEU A 86 -1.68 6.86 -5.72
N ALA A 87 -1.39 6.80 -7.02
CA ALA A 87 -1.45 7.91 -7.95
C ALA A 87 -2.91 8.37 -8.10
N GLY A 88 -3.39 9.11 -7.09
CA GLY A 88 -4.69 9.76 -7.14
C GLY A 88 -4.71 10.87 -8.20
N ASN A 89 -5.90 11.20 -8.68
CA ASN A 89 -6.10 12.38 -9.51
C ASN A 89 -5.56 13.60 -8.75
N LYS A 90 -4.56 14.28 -9.34
CA LYS A 90 -4.22 15.64 -8.95
C LYS A 90 -5.43 16.48 -9.27
N ASN A 91 -6.28 16.71 -8.27
CA ASN A 91 -7.39 17.62 -8.42
C ASN A 91 -6.81 19.03 -8.50
N ASP A 92 -6.84 19.61 -9.69
CA ASP A 92 -6.63 21.04 -9.89
C ASP A 92 -7.81 21.77 -9.25
N PHE A 93 -7.64 22.16 -7.99
CA PHE A 93 -8.63 22.94 -7.28
C PHE A 93 -8.40 24.43 -7.55
N ASN A 94 -9.28 25.04 -8.35
CA ASN A 94 -9.34 26.49 -8.53
C ASN A 94 -9.90 27.18 -7.28
N ASP A 95 -9.41 28.37 -6.96
CA ASP A 95 -9.89 29.18 -5.85
C ASP A 95 -11.17 29.97 -6.21
N PRO A 96 -12.06 30.25 -5.22
CA PRO A 96 -11.96 29.88 -3.82
C PRO A 96 -12.43 28.44 -3.52
N LYS A 97 -11.79 27.80 -2.54
CA LYS A 97 -12.08 26.41 -2.14
C LYS A 97 -13.11 26.36 -1.01
N ILE A 98 -14.17 25.58 -1.21
CA ILE A 98 -15.15 25.25 -0.17
C ILE A 98 -14.94 23.80 0.24
N LEU A 99 -14.57 23.56 1.50
CA LEU A 99 -14.41 22.22 2.08
C LEU A 99 -15.57 21.93 3.04
N LEU A 100 -16.46 21.01 2.67
CA LEU A 100 -17.53 20.51 3.54
C LEU A 100 -17.09 19.20 4.22
N LEU A 101 -16.97 19.21 5.55
CA LEU A 101 -16.60 18.02 6.33
C LEU A 101 -17.87 17.26 6.78
N VAL A 102 -18.03 16.01 6.33
CA VAL A 102 -19.21 15.16 6.60
C VAL A 102 -18.80 13.88 7.34
N GLY A 103 -19.67 13.35 8.21
CA GLY A 103 -19.41 12.12 8.98
C GLY A 103 -20.22 12.04 10.28
N VAL A 104 -20.16 10.90 10.97
CA VAL A 104 -20.91 10.63 12.21
C VAL A 104 -20.40 11.44 13.42
N ASN A 105 -21.19 11.56 14.49
CA ASN A 105 -20.75 12.21 15.73
C ASN A 105 -19.54 11.49 16.32
N GLY A 106 -18.54 12.24 16.79
CA GLY A 106 -17.30 11.68 17.35
C GLY A 106 -16.21 11.32 16.33
N SER A 107 -16.45 11.41 15.01
CA SER A 107 -15.43 11.11 13.98
C SER A 107 -14.31 12.17 13.86
N GLY A 108 -14.30 13.19 14.73
CA GLY A 108 -13.26 14.21 14.76
C GLY A 108 -13.43 15.38 13.78
N LYS A 109 -14.60 15.54 13.13
CA LYS A 109 -14.86 16.61 12.14
C LYS A 109 -14.49 18.01 12.64
N THR A 110 -15.04 18.43 13.78
CA THR A 110 -14.78 19.76 14.36
C THR A 110 -13.32 19.92 14.79
N SER A 111 -12.70 18.86 15.30
CA SER A 111 -11.27 18.87 15.68
C SER A 111 -10.35 18.95 14.46
N PHE A 112 -10.76 18.44 13.30
CA PHE A 112 -10.01 18.57 12.05
C PHE A 112 -10.19 19.97 11.44
N ALA A 113 -11.40 20.54 11.48
CA ALA A 113 -11.66 21.89 10.96
C ALA A 113 -10.85 22.99 11.67
N GLY A 114 -10.59 22.83 12.97
CA GLY A 114 -9.85 23.81 13.77
C GLY A 114 -8.33 23.61 13.81
N LYS A 115 -7.77 22.67 13.04
CA LYS A 115 -6.35 22.32 13.05
C LYS A 115 -5.75 22.35 11.65
#